data_AF-A0A251WIY2-F1
#
_entry.id   AF-A0A251WIY2-F1
#
_cell.length_a   1.000
_cell.length_b   1.000
_cell.length_c   1.000
_cell.angle_alpha   90.00
_cell.angle_beta   90.00
_cell.angle_gamma   90.00
#
_symmetry.space_group_name_H-M   'P 1'
#
loop_
_entity.id
_entity.type
_entity.pdbx_description
1 polymer ?
#
loop_
_entity_poly.entity_id
_entity_poly.type
_entity_poly.pdbx_seq_one_letter_code
_entity_poly.pdbx_strand_id
1 'polypeptide(L)'
;MSLNGWNIARRLGRSLSLALLLGSGISFSTLHPVQAINPILQPSTLPTHPATPLPLSPTPSATPSPTPPTPSASFTQQLLGRWQGRPQGTAADILMSFQPAGRLAMVSVVKGQFTGTLLHYEVNDSPTPVHLDISKSNTTSAGLLGIAEFQPAPSASSPPTLRWQLAPTRPRQFGPQAHWLTQVAPESAPIAPIAADLEGVAYLRKLTIEQLFYILQQETFALEVQTLHLPSETPNYRYQIQPSPYDRQQLRMTATAKRLGLKSFTTGIFPVQVNQEQRWLAGICQSYRASQIAPAMPTITKQEDFQCPPGSVKI
;
A
#
# COMPACT_ATOMS: atom_id res chain seq x y z
N MET A 1 37.80 -20.32 42.93
CA MET A 1 36.45 -20.92 42.77
C MET A 1 35.57 -19.88 42.12
N SER A 2 35.26 -20.11 40.84
CA SER A 2 34.53 -19.21 39.94
C SER A 2 33.17 -19.82 39.66
N LEU A 3 32.08 -19.06 39.81
CA LEU A 3 30.76 -19.42 39.29
C LEU A 3 30.02 -18.18 38.76
N ASN A 4 30.23 -17.95 37.46
CA ASN A 4 29.27 -17.59 36.41
C ASN A 4 27.90 -17.02 36.81
N GLY A 5 27.72 -15.71 36.57
CA GLY A 5 26.43 -15.04 36.41
C GLY A 5 26.22 -14.60 34.96
N TRP A 6 25.83 -15.52 34.08
CA TRP A 6 25.40 -15.24 32.71
C TRP A 6 24.33 -16.26 32.34
N ASN A 7 23.07 -15.83 32.21
CA ASN A 7 21.97 -16.42 31.42
C ASN A 7 20.58 -16.12 32.01
N ILE A 8 20.09 -14.89 31.90
CA ILE A 8 18.63 -14.61 31.91
C ILE A 8 18.36 -13.45 30.92
N ALA A 9 18.50 -13.70 29.62
CA ALA A 9 18.15 -12.71 28.59
C ALA A 9 17.76 -13.33 27.23
N ARG A 10 17.16 -14.53 27.22
CA ARG A 10 16.66 -15.15 25.99
C ARG A 10 15.31 -15.84 26.23
N ARG A 11 14.22 -15.08 26.38
CA ARG A 11 12.86 -15.66 26.36
C ARG A 11 11.69 -14.74 25.98
N LEU A 12 11.91 -13.64 25.25
CA LEU A 12 10.81 -12.73 24.86
C LEU A 12 10.83 -12.31 23.37
N GLY A 13 11.28 -13.18 22.47
CA GLY A 13 11.46 -12.84 21.04
C GLY A 13 10.73 -13.74 20.04
N ARG A 14 9.61 -14.37 20.41
CA ARG A 14 8.83 -15.23 19.51
C ARG A 14 7.33 -15.08 19.79
N SER A 15 6.65 -14.23 19.02
CA SER A 15 5.29 -14.46 18.51
C SER A 15 4.71 -13.19 17.88
N LEU A 16 5.15 -12.91 16.66
CA LEU A 16 4.27 -12.45 15.58
C LEU A 16 4.93 -12.85 14.25
N SER A 17 5.36 -14.12 14.18
CA SER A 17 5.53 -14.80 12.91
C SER A 17 4.16 -15.37 12.59
N LEU A 18 3.53 -14.85 11.53
CA LEU A 18 2.34 -15.44 10.93
C LEU A 18 2.75 -16.77 10.25
N ALA A 19 3.20 -17.73 11.05
CA ALA A 19 3.63 -19.05 10.62
C ALA A 19 2.40 -19.97 10.59
N LEU A 20 1.71 -19.96 9.44
CA LEU A 20 0.62 -20.88 9.14
C LEU A 20 1.22 -22.23 8.70
N LEU A 21 0.91 -23.27 9.46
CA LEU A 21 1.11 -24.69 9.12
C LEU A 21 0.00 -25.16 8.16
N LEU A 22 0.20 -26.34 7.55
CA LEU A 22 -0.67 -27.15 6.68
C LEU A 22 -0.24 -27.08 5.20
N GLY A 23 -0.17 -28.16 4.41
CA GLY A 23 -0.77 -29.49 4.52
C GLY A 23 -1.26 -29.84 3.11
N SER A 24 -0.44 -30.55 2.34
CA SER A 24 -0.56 -30.69 0.89
C SER A 24 -1.61 -31.74 0.46
N GLY A 25 -2.59 -31.32 -0.35
CA GLY A 25 -3.44 -32.17 -1.16
C GLY A 25 -3.81 -31.44 -2.45
N ILE A 26 -3.30 -31.92 -3.58
CA ILE A 26 -3.44 -31.28 -4.90
C ILE A 26 -4.46 -32.05 -5.73
N SER A 27 -5.33 -31.33 -6.45
CA SER A 27 -5.98 -31.82 -7.66
C SER A 27 -6.02 -30.71 -8.70
N PHE A 28 -5.55 -31.03 -9.90
CA PHE A 28 -5.47 -30.12 -11.05
C PHE A 28 -6.73 -30.23 -11.90
N SER A 29 -7.21 -29.11 -12.41
CA SER A 29 -8.14 -29.07 -13.54
C SER A 29 -7.79 -27.91 -14.47
N THR A 30 -7.83 -28.20 -15.77
CA THR A 30 -7.35 -27.43 -16.90
C THR A 30 -8.36 -26.37 -17.37
N LEU A 31 -7.87 -25.20 -17.77
CA LEU A 31 -8.67 -24.12 -18.38
C LEU A 31 -8.47 -24.06 -19.91
N HIS A 32 -9.57 -23.79 -20.62
CA HIS A 32 -9.62 -23.52 -22.06
C HIS A 32 -9.50 -22.00 -22.33
N PRO A 33 -9.00 -21.57 -23.50
CA PRO A 33 -8.96 -20.17 -23.89
C PRO A 33 -10.23 -19.74 -24.65
N VAL A 34 -10.69 -18.51 -24.43
CA VAL A 34 -11.71 -17.86 -25.29
C VAL A 34 -11.26 -16.47 -25.70
N GLN A 35 -11.52 -16.20 -26.98
CA GLN A 35 -11.01 -15.15 -27.85
C GLN A 35 -11.56 -13.74 -27.56
N ALA A 36 -10.77 -12.74 -27.96
CA ALA A 36 -11.11 -11.33 -28.04
C ALA A 36 -11.88 -10.99 -29.32
N ILE A 37 -12.83 -10.05 -29.22
CA ILE A 37 -13.51 -9.41 -30.36
C ILE A 37 -13.47 -7.89 -30.15
N ASN A 38 -12.95 -7.18 -31.17
CA ASN A 38 -13.10 -5.73 -31.40
C ASN A 38 -14.15 -5.53 -32.50
N PRO A 39 -14.97 -4.46 -32.44
CA PRO A 39 -14.95 -3.44 -33.50
C PRO A 39 -15.12 -1.99 -32.95
N ILE A 40 -14.42 -0.94 -33.41
CA ILE A 40 -14.48 -0.15 -34.69
C ILE A 40 -15.52 1.00 -34.68
N LEU A 41 -15.01 2.26 -34.80
CA LEU A 41 -15.53 3.52 -35.43
C LEU A 41 -16.81 4.17 -34.83
N GLN A 42 -17.09 5.49 -34.81
CA GLN A 42 -16.69 6.78 -35.44
C GLN A 42 -17.54 7.90 -34.73
N PRO A 43 -17.76 9.15 -35.23
CA PRO A 43 -16.89 10.32 -35.40
C PRO A 43 -17.37 11.59 -34.64
N SER A 44 -16.59 12.67 -34.80
CA SER A 44 -16.71 14.04 -34.28
C SER A 44 -17.98 14.84 -34.62
N THR A 45 -18.34 15.80 -33.75
CA THR A 45 -19.17 16.97 -34.08
C THR A 45 -18.58 18.29 -33.54
N LEU A 46 -18.74 19.32 -34.37
CA LEU A 46 -18.26 20.72 -34.31
C LEU A 46 -18.76 21.56 -33.11
N PRO A 47 -18.15 22.74 -32.84
CA PRO A 47 -18.53 23.65 -31.76
C PRO A 47 -19.55 24.71 -32.22
N THR A 48 -20.39 25.18 -31.31
CA THR A 48 -21.25 26.36 -31.50
C THR A 48 -21.03 27.35 -30.36
N HIS A 49 -20.75 28.60 -30.74
CA HIS A 49 -20.42 29.76 -29.91
C HIS A 49 -21.70 30.50 -29.42
N PRO A 50 -21.57 31.55 -28.59
CA PRO A 50 -22.37 31.76 -27.38
C PRO A 50 -23.60 32.67 -27.58
N ALA A 51 -24.58 32.52 -26.70
CA ALA A 51 -25.63 33.51 -26.48
C ALA A 51 -25.36 34.26 -25.17
N THR A 52 -25.18 35.59 -25.28
CA THR A 52 -25.07 36.52 -24.16
C THR A 52 -26.46 36.78 -23.56
N PRO A 53 -26.71 36.48 -22.27
CA PRO A 53 -27.98 36.80 -21.63
C PRO A 53 -28.03 38.24 -21.11
N LEU A 54 -29.22 38.82 -21.20
CA LEU A 54 -29.61 40.13 -20.68
C LEU A 54 -29.54 40.18 -19.13
N PRO A 55 -29.31 41.36 -18.52
CA PRO A 55 -29.36 41.54 -17.08
C PRO A 55 -30.82 41.49 -16.59
N LEU A 56 -31.16 40.46 -15.80
CA LEU A 56 -32.45 40.34 -15.10
C LEU A 56 -32.38 41.01 -13.72
N SER A 57 -33.48 41.67 -13.36
CA SER A 57 -33.71 42.35 -12.09
C SER A 57 -33.60 41.41 -10.87
N PRO A 58 -33.26 41.94 -9.68
CA PRO A 58 -33.09 41.13 -8.47
C PRO A 58 -34.43 40.60 -7.96
N THR A 59 -34.65 39.30 -8.15
CA THR A 59 -35.74 38.52 -7.53
C THR A 59 -35.47 38.38 -6.02
N PRO A 60 -36.48 38.53 -5.15
CA PRO A 60 -36.33 38.32 -3.70
C PRO A 60 -35.77 36.92 -3.39
N SER A 61 -34.70 36.90 -2.60
CA SER A 61 -33.97 35.70 -2.21
C SER A 61 -34.88 34.77 -1.40
N ALA A 62 -35.32 33.67 -2.00
CA ALA A 62 -36.07 32.62 -1.31
C ALA A 62 -35.19 32.01 -0.21
N THR A 63 -35.75 31.93 1.01
CA THR A 63 -35.17 31.20 2.14
C THR A 63 -34.85 29.77 1.70
N PRO A 64 -33.60 29.28 1.86
CA PRO A 64 -33.25 27.94 1.43
C PRO A 64 -34.06 26.91 2.22
N SER A 65 -34.85 26.11 1.50
CA SER A 65 -35.50 24.92 2.05
C SER A 65 -34.43 23.97 2.63
N PRO A 66 -34.69 23.34 3.79
CA PRO A 66 -33.76 22.39 4.38
C PRO A 66 -33.52 21.23 3.40
N THR A 67 -32.27 21.05 3.00
CA THR A 67 -31.84 19.94 2.14
C THR A 67 -32.17 18.62 2.85
N PRO A 68 -32.84 17.66 2.18
CA PRO A 68 -33.11 16.36 2.78
C PRO A 68 -31.80 15.66 3.24
N PRO A 69 -31.83 14.90 4.34
CA PRO A 69 -30.64 14.24 4.87
C PRO A 69 -30.08 13.26 3.84
N THR A 70 -28.82 13.44 3.47
CA THR A 70 -28.10 12.54 2.57
C THR A 70 -28.09 11.13 3.16
N PRO A 71 -28.45 10.07 2.40
CA PRO A 71 -28.41 8.70 2.90
C PRO A 71 -26.99 8.34 3.35
N SER A 72 -26.87 7.83 4.58
CA SER A 72 -25.61 7.35 5.14
C SER A 72 -25.04 6.22 4.28
N ALA A 73 -23.80 6.35 3.83
CA ALA A 73 -23.11 5.31 3.05
C ALA A 73 -22.97 4.01 3.87
N SER A 74 -23.07 2.85 3.22
CA SER A 74 -22.87 1.54 3.88
C SER A 74 -21.45 1.40 4.45
N PHE A 75 -21.26 0.50 5.42
CA PHE A 75 -19.94 0.26 6.02
C PHE A 75 -18.90 -0.09 4.96
N THR A 76 -19.24 -0.99 4.03
CA THR A 76 -18.36 -1.39 2.92
C THR A 76 -17.95 -0.20 2.06
N GLN A 77 -18.88 0.71 1.75
CA GLN A 77 -18.58 1.89 0.95
C GLN A 77 -17.62 2.84 1.68
N GLN A 78 -17.79 3.00 3.00
CA GLN A 78 -16.89 3.81 3.83
C GLN A 78 -15.50 3.18 3.99
N LEU A 79 -15.41 1.84 3.95
CA LEU A 79 -14.16 1.10 4.09
C LEU A 79 -13.23 1.25 2.89
N LEU A 80 -13.76 1.52 1.69
CA LEU A 80 -12.97 1.61 0.48
C LEU A 80 -11.86 2.68 0.56
N GLY A 81 -10.77 2.43 -0.15
CA GLY A 81 -9.63 3.34 -0.24
C GLY A 81 -8.46 2.92 0.64
N ARG A 82 -7.56 3.87 0.90
CA ARG A 82 -6.29 3.61 1.58
C ARG A 82 -6.37 3.90 3.07
N TRP A 83 -5.70 3.05 3.83
CA TRP A 83 -5.64 3.12 5.28
C TRP A 83 -4.22 2.87 5.74
N GLN A 84 -3.80 3.54 6.81
CA GLN A 84 -2.50 3.34 7.42
C GLN A 84 -2.65 3.13 8.92
N GLY A 85 -1.77 2.31 9.49
CA GLY A 85 -1.65 2.17 10.93
C GLY A 85 -0.47 1.32 11.33
N ARG A 86 -0.26 1.21 12.64
CA ARG A 86 0.79 0.39 13.23
C ARG A 86 0.17 -0.56 14.23
N PRO A 87 0.12 -1.87 13.95
CA PRO A 87 -0.39 -2.85 14.91
C PRO A 87 0.42 -2.81 16.21
N GLN A 88 -0.26 -2.88 17.34
CA GLN A 88 0.38 -2.86 18.65
C GLN A 88 1.38 -4.02 18.79
N GLY A 89 2.52 -3.76 19.43
CA GLY A 89 3.57 -4.75 19.62
C GLY A 89 4.38 -5.09 18.36
N THR A 90 4.08 -4.47 17.22
CA THR A 90 4.86 -4.64 15.99
C THR A 90 5.68 -3.39 15.69
N ALA A 91 6.85 -3.59 15.08
CA ALA A 91 7.66 -2.51 14.51
C ALA A 91 7.26 -2.21 13.04
N ALA A 92 6.13 -2.75 12.58
CA ALA A 92 5.70 -2.70 11.19
C ALA A 92 4.68 -1.59 10.99
N ASP A 93 4.94 -0.69 10.06
CA ASP A 93 3.90 0.16 9.51
C ASP A 93 3.12 -0.63 8.46
N ILE A 94 1.80 -0.57 8.50
CA ILE A 94 0.94 -1.24 7.53
C ILE A 94 0.15 -0.18 6.77
N LEU A 95 0.24 -0.27 5.45
CA LEU A 95 -0.65 0.41 4.53
C LEU A 95 -1.57 -0.62 3.88
N MET A 96 -2.85 -0.30 3.82
CA MET A 96 -3.90 -1.15 3.29
C MET A 96 -4.67 -0.39 2.24
N SER A 97 -5.16 -1.09 1.22
CA SER A 97 -6.05 -0.54 0.21
C SER A 97 -7.20 -1.51 0.01
N PHE A 98 -8.35 -1.17 0.61
CA PHE A 98 -9.60 -1.90 0.43
C PHE A 98 -10.22 -1.51 -0.90
N GLN A 99 -10.43 -2.50 -1.75
CA GLN A 99 -10.93 -2.34 -3.10
C GLN A 99 -12.32 -2.97 -3.23
N PRO A 100 -13.07 -2.64 -4.29
CA PRO A 100 -14.29 -3.34 -4.62
C PRO A 100 -14.09 -4.86 -4.77
N ALA A 101 -15.19 -5.61 -4.71
CA ALA A 101 -15.19 -7.08 -4.84
C ALA A 101 -14.33 -7.83 -3.81
N GLY A 102 -14.15 -7.26 -2.60
CA GLY A 102 -13.50 -7.96 -1.50
C GLY A 102 -11.99 -8.15 -1.69
N ARG A 103 -11.30 -7.29 -2.47
CA ARG A 103 -9.84 -7.33 -2.63
C ARG A 103 -9.15 -6.37 -1.67
N LEU A 104 -8.09 -6.83 -1.00
CA LEU A 104 -7.30 -6.05 -0.07
C LEU A 104 -5.82 -6.12 -0.46
N ALA A 105 -5.26 -5.00 -0.91
CA ALA A 105 -3.82 -4.89 -1.07
C ALA A 105 -3.20 -4.41 0.26
N MET A 106 -2.17 -5.09 0.74
CA MET A 106 -1.48 -4.76 1.98
C MET A 106 0.01 -4.59 1.71
N VAL A 107 0.57 -3.49 2.18
CA VAL A 107 2.01 -3.19 2.17
C VAL A 107 2.47 -3.02 3.60
N SER A 108 3.37 -3.88 4.08
CA SER A 108 4.00 -3.73 5.39
C SER A 108 5.43 -3.21 5.26
N VAL A 109 5.83 -2.29 6.11
CA VAL A 109 7.18 -1.72 6.15
C VAL A 109 7.85 -2.06 7.47
N VAL A 110 8.93 -2.84 7.42
CA VAL A 110 9.70 -3.26 8.61
C VAL A 110 11.16 -2.90 8.39
N LYS A 111 11.68 -1.95 9.17
CA LYS A 111 13.10 -1.53 9.10
C LYS A 111 13.57 -1.23 7.66
N GLY A 112 12.75 -0.50 6.89
CA GLY A 112 13.06 -0.11 5.50
C GLY A 112 12.83 -1.20 4.44
N GLN A 113 12.42 -2.41 4.85
CA GLN A 113 11.96 -3.46 3.93
C GLN A 113 10.45 -3.35 3.74
N PHE A 114 10.01 -3.45 2.49
CA PHE A 114 8.61 -3.41 2.09
C PHE A 114 8.17 -4.80 1.68
N THR A 115 6.98 -5.20 2.10
CA THR A 115 6.34 -6.44 1.68
C THR A 115 4.94 -6.15 1.20
N GLY A 116 4.68 -6.36 -0.09
CA GLY A 116 3.36 -6.32 -0.69
C GLY A 116 2.70 -7.70 -0.70
N THR A 117 1.42 -7.77 -0.34
CA THR A 117 0.60 -8.98 -0.37
C THR A 117 -0.82 -8.65 -0.80
N LEU A 118 -1.41 -9.51 -1.63
CA LEU A 118 -2.82 -9.44 -1.99
C LEU A 118 -3.60 -10.39 -1.08
N LEU A 119 -4.67 -9.88 -0.51
CA LEU A 119 -5.59 -10.59 0.38
C LEU A 119 -7.03 -10.39 -0.11
N HIS A 120 -7.94 -11.16 0.45
CA HIS A 120 -9.37 -10.98 0.32
C HIS A 120 -9.96 -10.50 1.64
N TYR A 121 -11.07 -9.78 1.56
CA TYR A 121 -11.87 -9.40 2.71
C TYR A 121 -13.36 -9.60 2.46
N GLU A 122 -14.08 -9.91 3.54
CA GLU A 122 -15.54 -10.02 3.55
C GLU A 122 -16.10 -9.16 4.68
N VAL A 123 -17.20 -8.46 4.40
CA VAL A 123 -17.90 -7.61 5.37
C VAL A 123 -19.30 -8.15 5.57
N ASN A 124 -19.67 -8.38 6.82
CA ASN A 124 -21.06 -8.53 7.23
C ASN A 124 -21.39 -7.38 8.19
N ASP A 125 -22.25 -6.47 7.73
CA ASP A 125 -22.64 -5.23 8.38
C ASP A 125 -23.91 -5.35 9.25
N SER A 126 -24.49 -6.55 9.34
CA SER A 126 -25.65 -6.82 10.19
C SER A 126 -25.36 -6.74 11.71
N PRO A 127 -24.23 -7.25 12.24
CA PRO A 127 -23.89 -7.13 13.66
C PRO A 127 -23.19 -5.81 13.99
N THR A 128 -23.19 -5.46 15.28
CA THR A 128 -22.43 -4.32 15.82
C THR A 128 -21.56 -4.79 16.99
N PRO A 129 -20.21 -4.66 16.91
CA PRO A 129 -19.43 -4.14 15.78
C PRO A 129 -19.56 -5.00 14.51
N VAL A 130 -19.27 -4.42 13.34
CA VAL A 130 -19.41 -5.15 12.07
C VAL A 130 -18.39 -6.27 11.99
N HIS A 131 -18.71 -7.32 11.27
CA HIS A 131 -17.80 -8.42 11.01
C HIS A 131 -16.93 -8.09 9.80
N LEU A 132 -15.61 -8.17 9.98
CA LEU A 132 -14.61 -7.97 8.92
C LEU A 132 -13.64 -9.14 8.94
N ASP A 133 -13.73 -10.00 7.93
CA ASP A 133 -12.89 -11.18 7.79
C ASP A 133 -11.85 -10.98 6.70
N ILE A 134 -10.68 -11.57 6.87
CA ILE A 134 -9.56 -11.43 5.94
C ILE A 134 -8.93 -12.78 5.67
N SER A 135 -8.79 -13.12 4.40
CA SER A 135 -8.26 -14.39 3.95
C SER A 135 -7.23 -14.19 2.84
N LYS A 136 -6.45 -15.22 2.56
CA LYS A 136 -5.45 -15.18 1.48
C LYS A 136 -6.03 -15.56 0.13
N SER A 137 -7.04 -16.42 0.16
CA SER A 137 -7.84 -16.85 -0.98
C SER A 137 -9.28 -16.41 -0.79
N ASN A 138 -10.06 -16.48 -1.86
CA ASN A 138 -11.52 -16.36 -1.82
C ASN A 138 -12.21 -17.56 -1.14
N THR A 139 -11.46 -18.54 -0.63
CA THR A 139 -11.99 -19.72 0.06
C THR A 139 -11.92 -19.53 1.58
N THR A 140 -13.03 -19.83 2.26
CA THR A 140 -13.32 -19.44 3.64
C THR A 140 -12.54 -20.19 4.73
N SER A 141 -11.69 -21.15 4.38
CA SER A 141 -11.20 -22.16 5.33
C SER A 141 -9.92 -21.80 6.10
N ALA A 142 -9.23 -20.70 5.80
CA ALA A 142 -7.99 -20.31 6.48
C ALA A 142 -7.79 -18.78 6.66
N GLY A 143 -8.88 -18.06 6.92
CA GLY A 143 -8.86 -16.61 7.18
C GLY A 143 -8.71 -16.24 8.66
N LEU A 144 -8.40 -14.96 8.91
CA LEU A 144 -8.58 -14.31 10.19
C LEU A 144 -10.01 -13.76 10.27
N LEU A 145 -10.69 -14.03 11.38
CA LEU A 145 -12.03 -13.52 11.64
C LEU A 145 -11.94 -12.27 12.50
N GLY A 146 -12.75 -11.28 12.19
CA GLY A 146 -12.59 -9.98 12.84
C GLY A 146 -13.86 -9.22 13.13
N ILE A 147 -13.69 -8.19 13.92
CA ILE A 147 -14.68 -7.15 14.15
C ILE A 147 -14.08 -5.78 13.84
N ALA A 148 -14.91 -4.87 13.34
CA ALA A 148 -14.49 -3.52 12.99
C ALA A 148 -15.59 -2.48 13.29
N GLU A 149 -15.16 -1.23 13.47
CA GLU A 149 -16.05 -0.11 13.76
C GLU A 149 -15.35 1.21 13.37
N PHE A 150 -16.05 2.08 12.66
CA PHE A 150 -15.59 3.46 12.46
C PHE A 150 -15.79 4.25 13.74
N GLN A 151 -14.77 5.01 14.13
CA GLN A 151 -14.95 5.96 15.23
C GLN A 151 -15.38 7.32 14.70
N PRO A 152 -16.17 8.06 15.51
CA PRO A 152 -16.45 9.46 15.24
C PRO A 152 -15.15 10.25 15.08
N ALA A 153 -15.02 10.97 13.98
CA ALA A 153 -13.91 11.89 13.80
C ALA A 153 -14.00 13.01 14.86
N PRO A 154 -12.88 13.40 15.51
CA PRO A 154 -12.90 14.46 16.52
C PRO A 154 -13.24 15.83 15.93
N SER A 155 -13.09 16.00 14.61
CA SER A 155 -13.51 17.17 13.85
C SER A 155 -13.93 16.76 12.45
N ALA A 156 -14.73 17.58 11.76
CA ALA A 156 -15.12 17.35 10.36
C ALA A 156 -13.93 17.31 9.39
N SER A 157 -12.79 17.90 9.79
CA SER A 157 -11.52 17.88 9.02
C SER A 157 -10.61 16.71 9.35
N SER A 158 -10.92 15.91 10.37
CA SER A 158 -10.07 14.78 10.76
C SER A 158 -10.34 13.59 9.85
N PRO A 159 -9.29 12.86 9.42
CA PRO A 159 -9.49 11.67 8.60
C PRO A 159 -10.29 10.61 9.38
N PRO A 160 -11.14 9.83 8.69
CA PRO A 160 -11.84 8.71 9.31
C PRO A 160 -10.86 7.73 9.96
N THR A 161 -11.24 7.21 11.12
CA THR A 161 -10.48 6.20 11.85
C THR A 161 -11.29 4.93 12.00
N LEU A 162 -10.65 3.80 11.72
CA LEU A 162 -11.21 2.47 11.81
C LEU A 162 -10.55 1.73 12.97
N ARG A 163 -11.35 1.28 13.92
CA ARG A 163 -10.93 0.32 14.94
C ARG A 163 -11.19 -1.08 14.40
N TRP A 164 -10.23 -1.97 14.50
CA TRP A 164 -10.40 -3.36 14.08
C TRP A 164 -9.64 -4.32 14.97
N GLN A 165 -10.09 -5.58 15.01
CA GLN A 165 -9.40 -6.66 15.68
C GLN A 165 -9.63 -7.96 14.93
N LEU A 166 -8.53 -8.65 14.59
CA LEU A 166 -8.52 -9.93 13.88
C LEU A 166 -8.01 -11.04 14.81
N ALA A 167 -8.56 -12.25 14.70
CA ALA A 167 -8.12 -13.42 15.43
C ALA A 167 -8.53 -14.73 14.71
N PRO A 168 -7.96 -15.90 15.08
CA PRO A 168 -8.40 -17.18 14.54
C PRO A 168 -9.88 -17.50 14.86
N THR A 169 -10.37 -17.01 16.00
CA THR A 169 -11.78 -17.05 16.36
C THR A 169 -12.33 -15.63 16.42
N ARG A 170 -13.55 -15.42 15.94
CA ARG A 170 -14.15 -14.08 15.90
C ARG A 170 -14.23 -13.48 17.31
N PRO A 171 -13.59 -12.32 17.57
CA PRO A 171 -13.75 -11.62 18.84
C PRO A 171 -15.22 -11.20 19.01
N ARG A 172 -15.74 -11.23 20.24
CA ARG A 172 -17.10 -10.72 20.53
C ARG A 172 -17.14 -9.24 20.89
N GLN A 173 -15.98 -8.68 21.27
CA GLN A 173 -15.80 -7.30 21.68
C GLN A 173 -14.34 -6.90 21.46
N PHE A 174 -14.08 -5.60 21.33
CA PHE A 174 -12.71 -5.10 21.20
C PHE A 174 -11.94 -5.27 22.52
N GLY A 175 -10.80 -5.95 22.44
CA GLY A 175 -9.85 -6.08 23.54
C GLY A 175 -8.66 -5.12 23.42
N PRO A 176 -7.65 -5.29 24.28
CA PRO A 176 -6.41 -4.51 24.25
C PRO A 176 -5.62 -4.65 22.94
N GLN A 177 -5.83 -5.75 22.23
CA GLN A 177 -5.16 -6.05 20.95
C GLN A 177 -5.87 -5.39 19.75
N ALA A 178 -6.91 -4.59 19.97
CA ALA A 178 -7.52 -3.81 18.90
C ALA A 178 -6.50 -2.82 18.32
N HIS A 179 -6.56 -2.64 17.01
CA HIS A 179 -5.69 -1.77 16.27
C HIS A 179 -6.48 -0.61 15.68
N TRP A 180 -5.74 0.44 15.34
CA TRP A 180 -6.28 1.67 14.78
C TRP A 180 -5.70 1.90 13.41
N LEU A 181 -6.58 2.11 12.44
CA LEU A 181 -6.23 2.51 11.09
C LEU A 181 -6.80 3.91 10.84
N THR A 182 -6.05 4.74 10.14
CA THR A 182 -6.48 6.08 9.72
C THR A 182 -6.57 6.09 8.20
N GLN A 183 -7.66 6.61 7.66
CA GLN A 183 -7.80 6.72 6.21
C GLN A 183 -6.76 7.70 5.67
N VAL A 184 -6.08 7.30 4.60
CA VAL A 184 -5.12 8.14 3.89
C VAL A 184 -5.85 8.77 2.73
N ALA A 185 -5.82 10.10 2.65
CA ALA A 185 -6.44 10.82 1.55
C ALA A 185 -5.86 10.36 0.20
N PRO A 186 -6.67 10.29 -0.87
CA PRO A 186 -6.17 9.99 -2.21
C PRO A 186 -5.09 11.02 -2.57
N GLU A 187 -3.93 10.49 -2.93
CA GLU A 187 -2.63 11.14 -2.85
C GLU A 187 -2.48 12.29 -3.87
N SER A 188 -2.96 13.48 -3.48
CA SER A 188 -2.73 14.74 -4.19
C SER A 188 -2.03 15.79 -3.31
N ALA A 189 -1.79 15.47 -2.04
CA ALA A 189 -1.08 16.37 -1.15
C ALA A 189 0.39 16.51 -1.61
N PRO A 190 0.87 17.75 -1.84
CA PRO A 190 2.28 17.97 -2.10
C PRO A 190 3.09 17.42 -0.93
N ILE A 191 4.21 16.78 -1.24
CA ILE A 191 5.17 16.36 -0.22
C ILE A 191 5.60 17.64 0.49
N ALA A 192 5.37 17.72 1.80
CA ALA A 192 5.82 18.85 2.61
C ALA A 192 7.31 19.10 2.36
N PRO A 193 7.82 20.34 2.49
CA PRO A 193 9.24 20.60 2.32
C PRO A 193 10.06 19.73 3.30
N ILE A 194 10.84 18.82 2.74
CA ILE A 194 11.76 17.92 3.46
C ILE A 194 13.18 18.44 3.21
N ALA A 195 14.07 18.26 4.19
CA ALA A 195 15.48 18.55 4.01
C ALA A 195 16.05 17.81 2.78
N ALA A 196 16.89 18.47 2.00
CA ALA A 196 17.36 17.97 0.71
C ALA A 196 18.03 16.59 0.80
N ASP A 197 18.67 16.27 1.92
CA ASP A 197 19.33 14.98 2.19
C ASP A 197 18.35 13.83 2.49
N LEU A 198 17.14 14.14 2.94
CA LEU A 198 16.07 13.17 3.23
C LEU A 198 15.04 13.07 2.11
N GLU A 199 14.97 14.07 1.23
CA GLU A 199 14.01 14.14 0.11
C GLU A 199 14.08 12.90 -0.79
N GLY A 200 15.29 12.50 -1.19
CA GLY A 200 15.49 11.35 -2.10
C GLY A 200 14.94 10.05 -1.55
N VAL A 201 15.23 9.73 -0.27
CA VAL A 201 14.70 8.52 0.38
C VAL A 201 13.20 8.63 0.63
N ALA A 202 12.69 9.75 1.14
CA ALA A 202 11.27 9.90 1.43
C ALA A 202 10.41 9.70 0.17
N TYR A 203 10.84 10.31 -0.93
CA TYR A 203 10.19 10.16 -2.21
C TYR A 203 10.30 8.74 -2.76
N LEU A 204 11.48 8.12 -2.70
CA LEU A 204 11.67 6.75 -3.19
C LEU A 204 10.84 5.75 -2.37
N ARG A 205 10.66 5.94 -1.06
CA ARG A 205 9.76 5.14 -0.23
C ARG A 205 8.31 5.25 -0.71
N LYS A 206 7.83 6.47 -0.96
CA LYS A 206 6.51 6.72 -1.52
C LYS A 206 6.35 6.06 -2.89
N LEU A 207 7.31 6.23 -3.78
CA LEU A 207 7.34 5.58 -5.09
C LEU A 207 7.27 4.05 -4.98
N THR A 208 8.00 3.44 -4.04
CA THR A 208 7.95 2.00 -3.77
C THR A 208 6.57 1.54 -3.30
N ILE A 209 5.93 2.28 -2.40
CA ILE A 209 4.59 1.97 -1.92
C ILE A 209 3.57 2.04 -3.07
N GLU A 210 3.61 3.10 -3.87
CA GLU A 210 2.72 3.26 -5.03
C GLU A 210 2.89 2.13 -6.03
N GLN A 211 4.14 1.79 -6.35
CA GLN A 211 4.44 0.71 -7.27
C GLN A 211 3.93 -0.64 -6.74
N LEU A 212 4.10 -0.92 -5.44
CA LEU A 212 3.57 -2.14 -4.83
C LEU A 212 2.04 -2.20 -4.89
N PHE A 213 1.34 -1.10 -4.59
CA PHE A 213 -0.11 -1.06 -4.77
C PHE A 213 -0.52 -1.26 -6.23
N TYR A 214 0.18 -0.62 -7.16
CA TYR A 214 -0.08 -0.77 -8.60
C TYR A 214 0.08 -2.23 -9.04
N ILE A 215 1.16 -2.91 -8.63
CA ILE A 215 1.39 -4.33 -8.94
C ILE A 215 0.28 -5.21 -8.35
N LEU A 216 -0.12 -4.97 -7.10
CA LEU A 216 -1.17 -5.75 -6.44
C LEU A 216 -2.56 -5.53 -7.05
N GLN A 217 -2.76 -4.41 -7.76
CA GLN A 217 -4.01 -4.06 -8.43
C GLN A 217 -4.05 -4.54 -9.88
N GLN A 218 -2.98 -4.27 -10.63
CA GLN A 218 -2.88 -4.42 -12.09
C GLN A 218 -2.08 -5.65 -12.52
N GLU A 219 -1.48 -6.38 -11.57
CA GLU A 219 -0.65 -7.58 -11.80
C GLU A 219 0.53 -7.33 -12.76
N THR A 220 0.93 -6.07 -12.93
CA THR A 220 1.98 -5.61 -13.83
C THR A 220 2.75 -4.44 -13.20
N PHE A 221 3.93 -4.13 -13.73
CA PHE A 221 4.68 -2.95 -13.31
C PHE A 221 4.20 -1.71 -14.06
N ALA A 222 3.97 -0.61 -13.34
CA ALA A 222 4.14 0.71 -13.93
C ALA A 222 5.61 0.89 -14.34
N LEU A 223 5.86 1.36 -15.56
CA LEU A 223 7.20 1.60 -16.10
C LEU A 223 7.55 3.09 -16.16
N GLU A 224 6.58 3.96 -15.88
CA GLU A 224 6.73 5.40 -15.84
C GLU A 224 6.27 5.91 -14.47
N VAL A 225 7.00 6.87 -13.90
CA VAL A 225 6.68 7.45 -12.59
C VAL A 225 5.31 8.15 -12.63
N GLN A 226 4.96 8.72 -13.78
CA GLN A 226 3.71 9.42 -14.03
C GLN A 226 2.49 8.50 -13.99
N THR A 227 2.63 7.22 -14.37
CA THR A 227 1.56 6.21 -14.24
C THR A 227 1.12 6.03 -12.79
N LEU A 228 2.03 6.31 -11.84
CA LEU A 228 1.76 6.28 -10.40
C LEU A 228 1.25 7.63 -9.87
N HIS A 229 0.96 8.59 -10.75
CA HIS A 229 0.55 9.96 -10.40
C HIS A 229 1.59 10.72 -9.56
N LEU A 230 2.87 10.41 -9.80
CA LEU A 230 4.00 11.03 -9.14
C LEU A 230 4.86 11.82 -10.14
N PRO A 231 5.45 12.97 -9.77
CA PRO A 231 6.44 13.61 -10.62
C PRO A 231 7.72 12.76 -10.77
N SER A 232 8.33 12.76 -11.95
CA SER A 232 9.61 12.06 -12.18
C SER A 232 10.82 12.81 -11.67
N GLU A 233 10.66 14.04 -11.19
CA GLU A 233 11.74 14.88 -10.69
C GLU A 233 11.28 15.77 -9.54
N THR A 234 12.24 16.12 -8.71
CA THR A 234 12.15 17.16 -7.69
C THR A 234 13.30 18.16 -7.92
N PRO A 235 13.42 19.23 -7.11
CA PRO A 235 14.57 20.12 -7.20
C PRO A 235 15.91 19.39 -7.03
N ASN A 236 15.97 18.37 -6.17
CA ASN A 236 17.23 17.72 -5.79
C ASN A 236 17.45 16.33 -6.44
N TYR A 237 16.41 15.68 -6.97
CA TYR A 237 16.50 14.30 -7.47
C TYR A 237 15.77 14.08 -8.80
N ARG A 238 16.25 13.09 -9.55
CA ARG A 238 15.57 12.49 -10.71
C ARG A 238 15.21 11.04 -10.39
N TYR A 239 13.97 10.67 -10.67
CA TYR A 239 13.44 9.33 -10.40
C TYR A 239 13.23 8.57 -11.70
N GLN A 240 13.56 7.29 -11.70
CA GLN A 240 13.39 6.41 -12.86
C GLN A 240 12.89 5.04 -12.41
N ILE A 241 12.09 4.41 -13.26
CA ILE A 241 11.61 3.04 -13.12
C ILE A 241 12.10 2.25 -14.32
N GLN A 242 12.73 1.10 -14.08
CA GLN A 242 13.33 0.28 -15.13
C GLN A 242 13.13 -1.20 -14.78
N PRO A 243 12.63 -2.04 -15.71
CA PRO A 243 12.70 -3.48 -15.54
C PRO A 243 14.15 -3.93 -15.32
N SER A 244 14.35 -4.97 -14.53
CA SER A 244 15.69 -5.57 -14.42
C SER A 244 16.11 -6.15 -15.78
N PRO A 245 17.35 -5.92 -16.22
CA PRO A 245 17.83 -6.46 -17.50
C PRO A 245 17.94 -7.99 -17.49
N TYR A 246 18.00 -8.60 -16.30
CA TYR A 246 18.18 -10.05 -16.15
C TYR A 246 16.88 -10.80 -15.91
N ASP A 247 15.87 -10.14 -15.36
CA ASP A 247 14.58 -10.74 -15.02
C ASP A 247 13.47 -9.70 -15.15
N ARG A 248 12.60 -9.86 -16.14
CA ARG A 248 11.50 -8.92 -16.38
C ARG A 248 10.45 -8.91 -15.28
N GLN A 249 10.46 -9.89 -14.38
CA GLN A 249 9.61 -9.90 -13.20
C GLN A 249 10.21 -9.11 -12.03
N GLN A 250 11.39 -8.51 -12.19
CA GLN A 250 11.99 -7.63 -11.19
C GLN A 250 12.02 -6.19 -11.70
N LEU A 251 11.91 -5.24 -10.78
CA LEU A 251 11.86 -3.82 -11.09
C LEU A 251 12.92 -3.07 -10.29
N ARG A 252 13.72 -2.24 -10.96
CA ARG A 252 14.61 -1.28 -10.35
C ARG A 252 13.95 0.10 -10.36
N MET A 253 14.01 0.81 -9.23
CA MET A 253 13.71 2.24 -9.20
C MET A 253 14.86 3.00 -8.57
N THR A 254 15.14 4.20 -9.05
CA THR A 254 16.27 5.01 -8.59
C THR A 254 15.82 6.40 -8.17
N ALA A 255 16.56 6.99 -7.25
CA ALA A 255 16.55 8.41 -6.96
C ALA A 255 17.99 8.93 -7.13
N THR A 256 18.25 9.53 -8.28
CA THR A 256 19.58 10.03 -8.66
C THR A 256 19.70 11.49 -8.27
N ALA A 257 20.69 11.83 -7.45
CA ALA A 257 20.91 13.20 -7.03
C ALA A 257 21.29 14.11 -8.20
N LYS A 258 20.69 15.30 -8.25
CA LYS A 258 20.99 16.36 -9.24
C LYS A 258 22.14 17.26 -8.79
N ARG A 259 22.39 17.36 -7.49
CA ARG A 259 23.38 18.27 -6.89
C ARG A 259 24.53 17.52 -6.22
N LEU A 260 25.69 18.16 -6.19
CA LEU A 260 26.83 17.70 -5.41
C LEU A 260 26.51 17.70 -3.91
N GLY A 261 27.14 16.80 -3.15
CA GLY A 261 26.94 16.67 -1.70
C GLY A 261 25.74 15.81 -1.29
N LEU A 262 24.87 15.42 -2.22
CA LEU A 262 23.72 14.55 -1.96
C LEU A 262 24.01 13.09 -2.32
N LYS A 263 23.44 12.16 -1.55
CA LYS A 263 23.52 10.71 -1.81
C LYS A 263 22.47 10.32 -2.83
N SER A 264 22.72 9.23 -3.57
CA SER A 264 21.75 8.62 -4.47
C SER A 264 21.24 7.31 -3.91
N PHE A 265 20.06 6.89 -4.37
CA PHE A 265 19.35 5.75 -3.84
C PHE A 265 18.86 4.83 -4.97
N THR A 266 18.75 3.55 -4.66
CA THR A 266 18.14 2.54 -5.54
C THR A 266 17.29 1.61 -4.70
N THR A 267 16.16 1.21 -5.25
CA THR A 267 15.33 0.14 -4.71
C THR A 267 15.12 -0.93 -5.78
N GLY A 268 14.98 -2.16 -5.34
CA GLY A 268 14.54 -3.28 -6.17
C GLY A 268 13.24 -3.84 -5.64
N ILE A 269 12.31 -4.18 -6.52
CA ILE A 269 11.10 -4.95 -6.22
C ILE A 269 11.23 -6.33 -6.86
N PHE A 270 10.97 -7.36 -6.06
CA PHE A 270 11.17 -8.76 -6.43
C PHE A 270 9.94 -9.59 -6.05
N PRO A 271 9.49 -10.50 -6.92
CA PRO A 271 8.53 -11.52 -6.54
C PRO A 271 9.24 -12.59 -5.73
N VAL A 272 8.62 -13.04 -4.64
CA VAL A 272 9.09 -14.19 -3.85
C VAL A 272 7.91 -15.10 -3.56
N GLN A 273 8.18 -16.41 -3.54
CA GLN A 273 7.18 -17.41 -3.15
C GLN A 273 7.43 -17.85 -1.70
N VAL A 274 6.46 -17.63 -0.82
CA VAL A 274 6.54 -18.03 0.59
C VAL A 274 5.34 -18.90 0.90
N ASN A 275 5.55 -20.18 1.24
CA ASN A 275 4.46 -21.13 1.49
C ASN A 275 3.41 -21.16 0.36
N GLN A 276 3.87 -21.22 -0.90
CA GLN A 276 3.02 -21.17 -2.10
C GLN A 276 2.24 -19.85 -2.31
N GLU A 277 2.53 -18.80 -1.55
CA GLU A 277 1.98 -17.46 -1.78
C GLU A 277 3.00 -16.56 -2.45
N GLN A 278 2.57 -15.88 -3.51
CA GLN A 278 3.39 -14.85 -4.14
C GLN A 278 3.33 -13.57 -3.27
N ARG A 279 4.50 -13.05 -2.94
CA ARG A 279 4.69 -11.76 -2.28
C ARG A 279 5.64 -10.90 -3.07
N TRP A 280 5.60 -9.61 -2.81
CA TRP A 280 6.51 -8.65 -3.41
C TRP A 280 7.40 -8.07 -2.33
N LEU A 281 8.70 -8.27 -2.43
CA LEU A 281 9.68 -7.69 -1.51
C LEU A 281 10.39 -6.52 -2.14
N ALA A 282 10.61 -5.47 -1.36
CA ALA A 282 11.46 -4.37 -1.78
C ALA A 282 12.32 -3.83 -0.63
N GLY A 283 13.42 -3.19 -1.00
CA GLY A 283 14.35 -2.59 -0.07
C GLY A 283 15.07 -1.42 -0.70
N ILE A 284 15.55 -0.47 0.11
CA ILE A 284 16.25 0.72 -0.37
C ILE A 284 17.72 0.63 0.01
N CYS A 285 18.57 0.89 -0.98
CA CYS A 285 20.01 1.01 -0.86
C CYS A 285 20.44 2.44 -1.14
N GLN A 286 21.30 2.97 -0.28
CA GLN A 286 21.84 4.32 -0.35
C GLN A 286 23.34 4.28 -0.63
N SER A 287 23.86 5.14 -1.49
CA SER A 287 25.31 5.27 -1.69
C SER A 287 26.04 5.64 -0.39
N TYR A 288 27.26 5.11 -0.17
CA TYR A 288 28.06 5.48 1.03
C TYR A 288 28.36 6.98 1.06
N ARG A 289 28.76 7.54 -0.09
CA ARG A 289 29.15 8.93 -0.27
C ARG A 289 28.12 9.66 -1.13
N ALA A 290 28.20 10.99 -1.13
CA ALA A 290 27.48 11.80 -2.10
C ALA A 290 27.82 11.32 -3.52
N SER A 291 26.81 11.16 -4.36
CA SER A 291 26.93 10.57 -5.69
C SER A 291 25.78 11.04 -6.55
N GLN A 292 26.05 11.39 -7.80
CA GLN A 292 25.06 11.64 -8.85
C GLN A 292 24.83 10.38 -9.71
N ILE A 293 25.28 9.23 -9.23
CA ILE A 293 25.07 7.92 -9.84
C ILE A 293 24.35 7.05 -8.80
N ALA A 294 23.18 6.55 -9.17
CA ALA A 294 22.40 5.65 -8.32
C ALA A 294 23.11 4.29 -8.17
N PRO A 295 23.08 3.67 -6.98
CA PRO A 295 23.59 2.31 -6.78
C PRO A 295 23.03 1.31 -7.81
N ALA A 296 23.74 0.22 -8.06
CA ALA A 296 23.23 -0.88 -8.89
C ALA A 296 21.94 -1.50 -8.28
N MET A 297 21.28 -2.38 -9.04
CA MET A 297 20.12 -3.13 -8.54
C MET A 297 20.51 -3.96 -7.30
N PRO A 298 19.75 -3.91 -6.20
CA PRO A 298 19.93 -4.81 -5.07
C PRO A 298 19.71 -6.27 -5.48
N THR A 299 20.04 -7.21 -4.58
CA THR A 299 19.71 -8.63 -4.76
C THR A 299 18.88 -9.14 -3.58
N ILE A 300 18.20 -10.27 -3.74
CA ILE A 300 17.53 -10.98 -2.65
C ILE A 300 18.33 -12.22 -2.26
N THR A 301 18.47 -12.41 -0.96
CA THR A 301 19.08 -13.59 -0.35
C THR A 301 18.06 -14.72 -0.20
N LYS A 302 18.52 -15.94 0.08
CA LYS A 302 17.64 -17.10 0.32
C LYS A 302 16.72 -16.91 1.54
N GLN A 303 17.06 -15.99 2.44
CA GLN A 303 16.33 -15.66 3.65
C GLN A 303 15.33 -14.50 3.46
N GLU A 304 15.00 -14.15 2.21
CA GLU A 304 14.06 -13.06 1.90
C GLU A 304 14.52 -11.69 2.44
N ASP A 305 15.84 -11.54 2.66
CA ASP A 305 16.46 -10.26 2.96
C ASP A 305 17.10 -9.69 1.70
N PHE A 306 17.08 -8.37 1.56
CA PHE A 306 17.71 -7.70 0.43
C PHE A 306 19.14 -7.29 0.76
N GLN A 307 20.03 -7.46 -0.21
CA GLN A 307 21.43 -7.10 -0.11
C GLN A 307 21.74 -5.94 -1.06
N CYS A 308 22.37 -4.91 -0.51
CA CYS A 308 22.80 -3.75 -1.27
C CYS A 308 24.10 -4.05 -2.04
N PRO A 309 24.24 -3.52 -3.27
CA PRO A 309 25.47 -3.71 -4.04
C PRO A 309 26.65 -3.01 -3.37
N PRO A 310 27.89 -3.38 -3.73
CA PRO A 310 29.10 -2.68 -3.28
C PRO A 310 28.98 -1.18 -3.53
N GLY A 311 29.47 -0.37 -2.57
CA GLY A 311 29.33 1.08 -2.64
C GLY A 311 28.04 1.64 -2.00
N SER A 312 27.17 0.79 -1.46
CA SER A 312 25.91 1.20 -0.84
C SER A 312 25.53 0.44 0.44
N VAL A 313 24.57 0.98 1.19
CA VAL A 313 24.06 0.43 2.47
C VAL A 313 22.53 0.37 2.49
N LYS A 314 21.99 -0.56 3.25
CA LYS A 314 20.56 -0.66 3.59
C LYS A 314 20.14 0.48 4.52
N ILE A 315 18.95 1.04 4.29
CA ILE A 315 18.34 2.13 5.08
C ILE A 315 16.85 1.90 5.36
#